data_AF-A0A431UPK5-F1
#
_entry.id   AF-A0A431UPK5-F1
#
_cell.length_a   1.000
_cell.length_b   1.000
_cell.length_c   1.000
_cell.angle_alpha   90.00
_cell.angle_beta   90.00
_cell.angle_gamma   90.00
#
_symmetry.space_group_name_H-M   'P 1'
#
loop_
_entity.id
_entity.type
_entity.pdbx_description
1 polymer ?
#
loop_
_entity_poly.entity_id
_entity_poly.type
_entity_poly.pdbx_seq_one_letter_code
_entity_poly.pdbx_strand_id
1 'polypeptide(L)'
;MLPMRVALSVLLLASALSACTPAPVSTANSAEAPAPASAIAWRQGDVDDAFAEAADSGKPVLLYWGAVWCPPCNQLKAGLFKDPAFIALSSKFVPVYLDGDEEGAQAWGERFGVRGYPTLIVLDPQRNEITRVAGGNDAAELTRALTVAAGRRSAVAATLATALATPDRLATEDWQVLGDYGWEVDANRLAGERRSQDVLRQLSKAAPGAALQRRFALLALATAEKPDASPTEVRELLQAVLAQPAEVRRNRELLGYAGVQLVKQASAGPATSNTLGQQLLVALERADAERGDRADDALSRALTEVSLARQQQSKGALPAALVERVKQRVAAADAAATDAHARQATISSAVYALREVGDDAGAEALLLAELKRSEQPYYYMPELAELAEQRGDTAGALEWLKRAYDGAQGPATRVQWGVLYVEGLLKLAPDDAPRIEQATASLIAELEAQPSGYHQRTRQRFERLAGQLKTWSGKHQGAETLARLQQRMQQACGDQVDGACKDWLS
;
A
#
# COMPACT_ATOMS: atom_id res chain seq x y z
N MET A 1 -36.45 96.48 41.67
CA MET A 1 -36.21 95.56 42.80
C MET A 1 -37.54 94.91 43.17
N LEU A 2 -37.71 93.60 42.91
CA LEU A 2 -38.87 92.69 43.22
C LEU A 2 -40.29 93.14 42.77
N PRO A 3 -41.34 92.26 42.65
CA PRO A 3 -41.60 90.98 43.34
C PRO A 3 -42.04 89.79 42.43
N MET A 4 -42.83 88.86 43.00
CA MET A 4 -42.83 87.37 42.91
C MET A 4 -44.09 86.74 42.25
N ARG A 5 -43.99 85.45 41.82
CA ARG A 5 -44.98 84.31 41.77
C ARG A 5 -45.47 83.70 40.41
N VAL A 6 -44.89 82.54 40.05
CA VAL A 6 -45.41 81.15 39.75
C VAL A 6 -46.82 80.90 39.14
N ALA A 7 -46.94 80.15 38.01
CA ALA A 7 -47.33 78.71 37.90
C ALA A 7 -47.59 78.23 36.44
N LEU A 8 -47.75 76.91 36.24
CA LEU A 8 -47.38 76.05 35.09
C LEU A 8 -48.59 75.43 34.32
N SER A 9 -48.42 75.03 33.03
CA SER A 9 -48.68 73.67 32.47
C SER A 9 -49.14 73.62 30.98
N VAL A 10 -48.83 72.47 30.35
CA VAL A 10 -48.55 72.18 28.92
C VAL A 10 -49.64 71.30 28.27
N LEU A 11 -49.80 71.33 26.93
CA LEU A 11 -50.30 70.19 26.13
C LEU A 11 -49.76 70.22 24.69
N LEU A 12 -49.31 69.05 24.20
CA LEU A 12 -48.60 68.76 22.94
C LEU A 12 -49.53 68.10 21.91
N LEU A 13 -49.41 68.46 20.63
CA LEU A 13 -49.72 67.59 19.47
C LEU A 13 -48.88 68.03 18.26
N ALA A 14 -48.09 67.11 17.70
CA ALA A 14 -47.25 67.30 16.52
C ALA A 14 -47.67 66.33 15.39
N SER A 15 -47.76 66.84 14.17
CA SER A 15 -48.01 66.08 12.93
C SER A 15 -46.94 66.49 11.93
N ALA A 16 -46.12 65.55 11.42
CA ALA A 16 -45.12 65.85 10.41
C ALA A 16 -44.74 64.62 9.55
N LEU A 17 -44.97 64.79 8.23
CA LEU A 17 -44.13 64.45 7.07
C LEU A 17 -43.81 62.99 6.73
N SER A 18 -44.26 62.61 5.52
CA SER A 18 -43.89 61.41 4.77
C SER A 18 -42.42 61.37 4.40
N ALA A 19 -41.75 60.26 4.71
CA ALA A 19 -40.43 59.90 4.21
C ALA A 19 -40.56 58.70 3.25
N CYS A 20 -39.96 58.80 2.07
CA CYS A 20 -39.79 57.67 1.15
C CYS A 20 -38.91 56.61 1.81
N THR A 21 -39.45 55.43 2.06
CA THR A 21 -38.70 54.24 2.47
C THR A 21 -38.06 53.57 1.24
N PRO A 22 -36.76 53.24 1.26
CA PRO A 22 -36.19 52.35 0.25
C PRO A 22 -36.78 50.95 0.43
N ALA A 23 -37.10 50.28 -0.68
CA ALA A 23 -37.64 48.93 -0.71
C ALA A 23 -36.69 47.95 0.02
N PRO A 24 -37.23 46.95 0.74
CA PRO A 24 -36.41 45.94 1.39
C PRO A 24 -35.69 45.13 0.30
N VAL A 25 -34.35 45.14 0.34
CA VAL A 25 -33.54 44.22 -0.42
C VAL A 25 -33.90 42.82 0.08
N SER A 26 -34.58 42.05 -0.75
CA SER A 26 -34.83 40.64 -0.49
C SER A 26 -33.47 39.96 -0.41
N THR A 27 -33.01 39.69 0.81
CA THR A 27 -31.89 38.79 1.04
C THR A 27 -32.29 37.45 0.47
N ALA A 28 -31.81 37.15 -0.75
CA ALA A 28 -31.83 35.81 -1.26
C ALA A 28 -31.26 34.91 -0.16
N ASN A 29 -31.99 33.84 0.18
CA ASN A 29 -31.44 32.76 0.99
C ASN A 29 -30.09 32.42 0.38
N SER A 30 -29.01 32.77 1.07
CA SER A 30 -27.72 32.14 0.86
C SER A 30 -28.00 30.67 1.03
N ALA A 31 -28.04 29.92 -0.08
CA ALA A 31 -28.08 28.48 -0.03
C ALA A 31 -26.88 28.08 0.84
N GLU A 32 -27.19 27.57 2.04
CA GLU A 32 -26.21 27.08 2.97
C GLU A 32 -25.34 26.09 2.20
N ALA A 33 -24.05 26.40 2.08
CA ALA A 33 -23.12 25.52 1.36
C ALA A 33 -23.27 24.13 1.98
N PRO A 34 -23.45 23.06 1.17
CA PRO A 34 -23.64 21.72 1.71
C PRO A 34 -22.51 21.43 2.70
N ALA A 35 -22.88 20.92 3.88
CA ALA A 35 -21.92 20.58 4.92
C ALA A 35 -20.79 19.72 4.32
N PRO A 36 -19.53 19.98 4.68
CA PRO A 36 -18.41 19.23 4.13
C PRO A 36 -18.63 17.74 4.38
N ALA A 37 -18.41 16.92 3.33
CA ALA A 37 -18.55 15.47 3.43
C ALA A 37 -17.68 14.93 4.57
N SER A 38 -18.26 14.08 5.41
CA SER A 38 -17.57 13.48 6.56
C SER A 38 -16.80 12.20 6.22
N ALA A 39 -17.00 11.64 5.03
CA ALA A 39 -16.33 10.44 4.53
C ALA A 39 -16.25 10.46 3.00
N ILE A 40 -15.35 9.65 2.45
CA ILE A 40 -15.25 9.40 1.00
C ILE A 40 -16.47 8.60 0.56
N ALA A 41 -17.12 9.01 -0.53
CA ALA A 41 -18.28 8.33 -1.09
C ALA A 41 -17.87 7.10 -1.93
N TRP A 42 -17.13 6.16 -1.34
CA TRP A 42 -16.64 4.96 -2.02
C TRP A 42 -17.80 4.16 -2.62
N ARG A 43 -17.80 4.02 -3.95
CA ARG A 43 -18.55 2.95 -4.60
C ARG A 43 -17.91 1.61 -4.24
N GLN A 44 -18.71 0.65 -3.81
CA GLN A 44 -18.27 -0.72 -3.54
C GLN A 44 -18.42 -1.52 -4.83
N GLY A 45 -17.31 -1.91 -5.45
CA GLY A 45 -17.32 -2.66 -6.69
C GLY A 45 -17.95 -1.92 -7.89
N ASP A 46 -18.36 -2.70 -8.89
CA ASP A 46 -18.99 -2.24 -10.14
C ASP A 46 -18.17 -1.20 -10.92
N VAL A 47 -17.02 -1.67 -11.37
CA VAL A 47 -16.02 -0.87 -12.08
C VAL A 47 -16.57 -0.35 -13.40
N ASP A 48 -17.38 -1.13 -14.13
CA ASP A 48 -17.91 -0.72 -15.43
C ASP A 48 -18.90 0.44 -15.30
N ASP A 49 -19.84 0.39 -14.35
CA ASP A 49 -20.78 1.50 -14.13
C ASP A 49 -20.06 2.75 -13.59
N ALA A 50 -18.96 2.60 -12.85
CA ALA A 50 -18.14 3.73 -12.43
C ALA A 50 -17.50 4.46 -13.63
N PHE A 51 -17.08 3.71 -14.66
CA PHE A 51 -16.58 4.31 -15.89
C PHE A 51 -17.70 4.95 -16.74
N ALA A 52 -18.91 4.39 -16.72
CA ALA A 52 -20.07 5.02 -17.34
C ALA A 52 -20.38 6.38 -16.68
N GLU A 53 -20.42 6.43 -15.34
CA GLU A 53 -20.60 7.68 -14.59
C GLU A 53 -19.45 8.68 -14.85
N ALA A 54 -18.22 8.20 -14.92
CA ALA A 54 -17.06 9.03 -15.24
C ALA A 54 -17.18 9.67 -16.64
N ALA A 55 -17.71 8.92 -17.61
CA ALA A 55 -17.95 9.43 -18.96
C ALA A 55 -19.06 10.50 -18.96
N ASP A 56 -20.15 10.29 -18.22
CA ASP A 56 -21.28 11.22 -18.15
C ASP A 56 -20.93 12.51 -17.36
N SER A 57 -20.20 12.37 -16.26
CA SER A 57 -19.83 13.49 -15.38
C SER A 57 -18.57 14.24 -15.82
N GLY A 58 -17.78 13.66 -16.74
CA GLY A 58 -16.48 14.19 -17.17
C GLY A 58 -15.40 14.16 -16.08
N LYS A 59 -15.63 13.42 -14.98
CA LYS A 59 -14.68 13.23 -13.88
C LYS A 59 -13.81 11.98 -14.11
N PRO A 60 -12.52 12.00 -13.74
CA PRO A 60 -11.72 10.78 -13.72
C PRO A 60 -12.17 9.81 -12.61
N VAL A 61 -11.87 8.53 -12.78
CA VAL A 61 -12.09 7.49 -11.77
C VAL A 61 -10.88 7.46 -10.82
N LEU A 62 -11.13 7.51 -9.51
CA LEU A 62 -10.14 7.19 -8.48
C LEU A 62 -10.40 5.76 -8.00
N LEU A 63 -9.63 4.82 -8.52
CA LEU A 63 -9.72 3.41 -8.15
C LEU A 63 -8.74 3.12 -7.01
N TYR A 64 -9.27 2.79 -5.84
CA TYR A 64 -8.52 2.23 -4.73
C TYR A 64 -8.70 0.72 -4.71
N TRP A 65 -7.59 0.01 -4.88
CA TRP A 65 -7.53 -1.42 -4.67
C TRP A 65 -6.89 -1.73 -3.31
N GLY A 66 -7.66 -2.36 -2.43
CA GLY A 66 -7.14 -2.95 -1.19
C GLY A 66 -7.69 -4.32 -0.89
N ALA A 67 -7.48 -4.76 0.35
CA ALA A 67 -8.18 -5.88 0.94
C ALA A 67 -8.41 -5.58 2.42
N VAL A 68 -9.49 -6.10 3.02
CA VAL A 68 -9.80 -5.85 4.43
C VAL A 68 -8.68 -6.32 5.38
N TRP A 69 -8.07 -7.47 5.12
CA TRP A 69 -7.00 -8.03 5.98
C TRP A 69 -5.63 -7.35 5.80
N CYS A 70 -5.43 -6.56 4.73
CA CYS A 70 -4.13 -6.04 4.32
C CYS A 70 -3.60 -4.94 5.27
N PRO A 71 -2.45 -5.13 5.96
CA PRO A 71 -1.93 -4.14 6.90
C PRO A 71 -1.69 -2.73 6.31
N PRO A 72 -0.96 -2.54 5.18
CA PRO A 72 -0.75 -1.19 4.63
C PRO A 72 -2.06 -0.55 4.12
N CYS A 73 -3.06 -1.37 3.74
CA CYS A 73 -4.39 -0.89 3.39
C CYS A 73 -5.12 -0.28 4.60
N ASN A 74 -5.02 -0.94 5.74
CA ASN A 74 -5.59 -0.46 7.00
C ASN A 74 -4.87 0.80 7.51
N GLN A 75 -3.58 0.94 7.21
CA GLN A 75 -2.83 2.18 7.49
C GLN A 75 -3.41 3.39 6.74
N LEU A 76 -3.73 3.22 5.45
CA LEU A 76 -4.41 4.27 4.66
C LEU A 76 -5.80 4.59 5.22
N LYS A 77 -6.56 3.57 5.63
CA LYS A 77 -7.90 3.73 6.24
C LYS A 77 -7.83 4.46 7.60
N ALA A 78 -6.81 4.21 8.40
CA ALA A 78 -6.62 4.84 9.70
C ALA A 78 -6.09 6.29 9.61
N GLY A 79 -5.35 6.62 8.55
CA GLY A 79 -4.78 7.94 8.31
C GLY A 79 -5.49 8.70 7.19
N LEU A 80 -4.95 8.56 5.98
CA LEU A 80 -5.35 9.32 4.79
C LEU A 80 -6.87 9.38 4.55
N PHE A 81 -7.59 8.27 4.67
CA PHE A 81 -9.02 8.25 4.36
C PHE A 81 -9.89 8.98 5.40
N LYS A 82 -9.31 9.30 6.56
CA LYS A 82 -9.93 10.15 7.59
C LYS A 82 -9.49 11.61 7.47
N ASP A 83 -8.57 11.95 6.56
CA ASP A 83 -8.11 13.33 6.34
C ASP A 83 -9.22 14.15 5.62
N PRO A 84 -9.72 15.24 6.22
CA PRO A 84 -10.74 16.09 5.59
C PRO A 84 -10.34 16.65 4.22
N ALA A 85 -9.05 16.93 4.00
CA ALA A 85 -8.55 17.42 2.72
C ALA A 85 -8.64 16.33 1.64
N PHE A 86 -8.33 15.08 2.00
CA PHE A 86 -8.47 13.95 1.09
C PHE A 86 -9.93 13.62 0.79
N ILE A 87 -10.79 13.64 1.83
CA ILE A 87 -12.24 13.46 1.67
C ILE A 87 -12.80 14.51 0.71
N ALA A 88 -12.46 15.79 0.90
CA ALA A 88 -12.89 16.86 0.01
C ALA A 88 -12.36 16.66 -1.42
N LEU A 89 -11.09 16.27 -1.57
CA LEU A 89 -10.47 16.02 -2.86
C LEU A 89 -11.14 14.86 -3.62
N SER A 90 -11.57 13.81 -2.92
CA SER A 90 -12.21 12.64 -3.52
C SER A 90 -13.47 12.98 -4.33
N SER A 91 -14.16 14.08 -3.99
CA SER A 91 -15.35 14.56 -4.72
C SER A 91 -15.08 15.02 -6.17
N LYS A 92 -13.81 15.26 -6.52
CA LYS A 92 -13.38 15.58 -7.89
C LYS A 92 -13.28 14.36 -8.79
N PHE A 93 -13.47 13.17 -8.24
CA PHE A 93 -13.40 11.89 -8.94
C PHE A 93 -14.73 11.16 -8.87
N VAL A 94 -14.81 10.05 -9.60
CA VAL A 94 -15.69 8.91 -9.28
C VAL A 94 -14.87 7.93 -8.41
N PRO A 95 -15.02 7.92 -7.08
CA PRO A 95 -14.22 7.07 -6.19
C PRO A 95 -14.76 5.64 -6.16
N VAL A 96 -13.89 4.67 -6.45
CA VAL A 96 -14.21 3.24 -6.45
C VAL A 96 -13.28 2.52 -5.49
N TYR A 97 -13.86 1.80 -4.53
CA TYR A 97 -13.14 0.78 -3.76
C TYR A 97 -13.38 -0.57 -4.40
N LEU A 98 -12.31 -1.22 -4.83
CA LEU A 98 -12.31 -2.60 -5.27
C LEU A 98 -11.57 -3.44 -4.23
N ASP A 99 -12.32 -4.26 -3.49
CA ASP A 99 -11.69 -5.25 -2.62
C ASP A 99 -11.15 -6.39 -3.48
N GLY A 100 -9.86 -6.73 -3.32
CA GLY A 100 -9.22 -7.81 -4.05
C GLY A 100 -9.76 -9.20 -3.78
N ASP A 101 -10.64 -9.35 -2.80
CA ASP A 101 -11.36 -10.57 -2.51
C ASP A 101 -12.81 -10.58 -3.01
N GLU A 102 -13.30 -9.52 -3.66
CA GLU A 102 -14.60 -9.56 -4.35
C GLU A 102 -14.55 -10.41 -5.64
N GLU A 103 -15.70 -10.92 -6.05
CA GLU A 103 -15.83 -11.68 -7.29
C GLU A 103 -15.41 -10.82 -8.50
N GLY A 104 -14.59 -11.38 -9.38
CA GLY A 104 -14.07 -10.68 -10.56
C GLY A 104 -13.01 -9.62 -10.27
N ALA A 105 -12.72 -9.29 -9.00
CA ALA A 105 -11.73 -8.28 -8.65
C ALA A 105 -10.35 -8.62 -9.23
N GLN A 106 -9.89 -9.87 -9.13
CA GLN A 106 -8.60 -10.30 -9.67
C GLN A 106 -8.47 -10.06 -11.19
N ALA A 107 -9.55 -10.21 -11.96
CA ALA A 107 -9.53 -9.93 -13.41
C ALA A 107 -9.32 -8.43 -13.71
N TRP A 108 -9.90 -7.54 -12.89
CA TRP A 108 -9.61 -6.10 -12.99
C TRP A 108 -8.14 -5.77 -12.72
N GLY A 109 -7.44 -6.60 -11.95
CA GLY A 109 -6.01 -6.39 -11.60
C GLY A 109 -5.09 -6.74 -12.69
N GLU A 110 -5.46 -7.77 -13.42
CA GLU A 110 -4.83 -8.08 -14.68
C GLU A 110 -4.97 -6.92 -15.64
N ARG A 111 -6.20 -6.43 -15.79
CA ARG A 111 -6.50 -5.34 -16.72
C ARG A 111 -5.74 -4.06 -16.39
N PHE A 112 -5.70 -3.65 -15.12
CA PHE A 112 -5.02 -2.43 -14.70
C PHE A 112 -3.55 -2.62 -14.31
N GLY A 113 -3.04 -3.85 -14.38
CA GLY A 113 -1.66 -4.18 -14.00
C GLY A 113 -1.37 -3.86 -12.53
N VAL A 114 -2.27 -4.25 -11.63
CA VAL A 114 -2.09 -4.14 -10.17
C VAL A 114 -1.35 -5.37 -9.68
N ARG A 115 -0.22 -5.16 -9.01
CA ARG A 115 0.64 -6.26 -8.49
C ARG A 115 0.57 -6.47 -6.99
N GLY A 116 0.01 -5.52 -6.24
CA GLY A 116 -0.02 -5.56 -4.79
C GLY A 116 -0.96 -4.54 -4.19
N TYR A 117 -1.22 -4.69 -2.90
CA TYR A 117 -2.09 -3.80 -2.14
C TYR A 117 -1.27 -2.94 -1.17
N PRO A 118 -1.71 -1.72 -0.86
CA PRO A 118 -2.74 -0.97 -1.58
C PRO A 118 -2.21 -0.42 -2.92
N THR A 119 -3.09 -0.26 -3.91
CA THR A 119 -2.79 0.51 -5.13
C THR A 119 -3.88 1.56 -5.34
N LEU A 120 -3.49 2.83 -5.53
CA LEU A 120 -4.40 3.90 -5.96
C LEU A 120 -4.08 4.29 -7.39
N ILE A 121 -5.07 4.24 -8.27
CA ILE A 121 -4.95 4.60 -9.68
C ILE A 121 -5.97 5.68 -10.01
N VAL A 122 -5.54 6.69 -10.75
CA VAL A 122 -6.43 7.63 -11.41
C VAL A 122 -6.54 7.26 -12.88
N LEU A 123 -7.76 7.04 -13.35
CA LEU A 123 -8.07 6.60 -14.72
C LEU A 123 -8.96 7.65 -15.39
N ASP A 124 -8.73 7.93 -16.66
CA ASP A 124 -9.67 8.70 -17.47
C ASP A 124 -10.93 7.86 -17.79
N PRO A 125 -12.02 8.47 -18.29
CA PRO A 125 -13.24 7.73 -18.65
C PRO A 125 -13.04 6.64 -19.72
N GLN A 126 -11.95 6.71 -20.49
CA GLN A 126 -11.55 5.73 -21.49
C GLN A 126 -10.66 4.62 -20.91
N ARG A 127 -10.47 4.60 -19.58
CA ARG A 127 -9.67 3.63 -18.81
C ARG A 127 -8.17 3.75 -19.04
N ASN A 128 -7.68 4.87 -19.56
CA ASN A 128 -6.25 5.14 -19.61
C ASN A 128 -5.77 5.65 -18.26
N GLU A 129 -4.59 5.19 -17.84
CA GLU A 129 -3.99 5.58 -16.57
C GLU A 129 -3.44 7.00 -16.64
N ILE A 130 -4.01 7.91 -15.85
CA ILE A 130 -3.53 9.29 -15.66
C ILE A 130 -2.33 9.29 -14.71
N THR A 131 -2.39 8.48 -13.65
CA THR A 131 -1.29 8.21 -12.72
C THR A 131 -1.65 7.03 -11.82
N ARG A 132 -0.65 6.40 -11.22
CA ARG A 132 -0.80 5.57 -10.02
C ARG A 132 0.12 6.09 -8.94
N VAL A 133 -0.31 6.01 -7.69
CA VAL A 133 0.50 6.42 -6.56
C VAL A 133 0.68 5.22 -5.65
N ALA A 134 1.92 5.00 -5.21
CA ALA A 134 2.18 4.05 -4.14
C ALA A 134 1.46 4.53 -2.89
N GLY A 135 0.84 3.63 -2.12
CA GLY A 135 0.14 3.98 -0.87
C GLY A 135 1.06 4.46 0.27
N GLY A 136 2.19 5.10 -0.05
CA GLY A 136 3.09 5.71 0.91
C GLY A 136 2.38 6.80 1.69
N ASN A 137 2.47 6.71 3.01
CA ASN A 137 1.59 7.36 3.98
C ASN A 137 1.69 8.90 4.07
N ASP A 138 2.34 9.59 3.12
CA ASP A 138 2.35 11.05 3.14
C ASP A 138 1.08 11.59 2.48
N ALA A 139 0.10 11.89 3.33
CA ALA A 139 -1.19 12.42 2.91
C ALA A 139 -1.06 13.72 2.11
N ALA A 140 -0.04 14.55 2.40
CA ALA A 140 0.16 15.80 1.66
C ALA A 140 0.67 15.51 0.23
N GLU A 141 1.56 14.54 0.05
CA GLU A 141 2.06 14.17 -1.27
C GLU A 141 0.99 13.51 -2.13
N LEU A 142 0.23 12.59 -1.54
CA LEU A 142 -0.86 11.94 -2.26
C LEU A 142 -1.97 12.92 -2.61
N THR A 143 -2.35 13.82 -1.69
CA THR A 143 -3.34 14.89 -1.96
C THR A 143 -2.86 15.81 -3.08
N ARG A 144 -1.56 16.15 -3.11
CA ARG A 144 -0.95 16.94 -4.18
C ARG A 144 -0.98 16.20 -5.53
N ALA A 145 -0.54 14.94 -5.55
CA ALA A 145 -0.53 14.11 -6.75
C ALA A 145 -1.96 13.93 -7.33
N LEU A 146 -2.94 13.66 -6.47
CA LEU A 146 -4.34 13.54 -6.88
C LEU A 146 -4.93 14.89 -7.30
N THR A 147 -4.58 15.99 -6.66
CA THR A 147 -5.03 17.33 -7.10
C THR A 147 -4.59 17.63 -8.52
N VAL A 148 -3.34 17.31 -8.85
CA VAL A 148 -2.82 17.41 -10.23
C VAL A 148 -3.58 16.45 -11.14
N ALA A 149 -3.78 15.19 -10.73
CA ALA A 149 -4.47 14.18 -11.53
C ALA A 149 -5.94 14.54 -11.86
N ALA A 150 -6.66 15.20 -10.95
CA ALA A 150 -8.07 15.58 -11.14
C ALA A 150 -8.30 16.49 -12.36
N GLY A 151 -7.33 17.38 -12.65
CA GLY A 151 -7.39 18.31 -13.79
C GLY A 151 -6.92 17.71 -15.11
N ARG A 152 -6.33 16.51 -15.09
CA ARG A 152 -5.65 15.94 -16.26
C ARG A 152 -6.60 15.13 -17.14
N ARG A 153 -6.23 15.05 -18.41
CA ARG A 153 -6.90 14.25 -19.44
C ARG A 153 -5.91 13.37 -20.23
N SER A 154 -4.61 13.56 -20.02
CA SER A 154 -3.56 12.79 -20.68
C SER A 154 -3.13 11.60 -19.83
N ALA A 155 -2.91 10.48 -20.50
CA ALA A 155 -2.36 9.28 -19.88
C ALA A 155 -0.87 9.46 -19.54
N VAL A 156 -0.43 8.90 -18.41
CA VAL A 156 0.97 8.97 -17.97
C VAL A 156 1.93 8.33 -18.97
N ALA A 157 1.48 7.35 -19.76
CA ALA A 157 2.26 6.77 -20.84
C ALA A 157 2.63 7.79 -21.93
N ALA A 158 1.70 8.69 -22.29
CA ALA A 158 1.96 9.77 -23.25
C ALA A 158 2.89 10.84 -22.63
N THR A 159 2.72 11.12 -21.34
CA THR A 159 3.64 11.98 -20.58
C THR A 159 5.06 11.42 -20.58
N LEU A 160 5.24 10.12 -20.32
CA LEU A 160 6.54 9.46 -20.39
C LEU A 160 7.11 9.51 -21.81
N ALA A 161 6.32 9.20 -22.83
CA ALA A 161 6.78 9.25 -24.22
C ALA A 161 7.33 10.65 -24.58
N THR A 162 6.63 11.71 -24.18
CA THR A 162 7.06 13.09 -24.38
C THR A 162 8.35 13.41 -23.61
N ALA A 163 8.45 12.96 -22.35
CA ALA A 163 9.65 13.15 -21.52
C ALA A 163 10.90 12.48 -22.13
N LEU A 164 10.74 11.33 -22.78
CA LEU A 164 11.85 10.58 -23.38
C LEU A 164 12.24 11.10 -24.77
N ALA A 165 11.28 11.61 -25.54
CA ALA A 165 11.51 12.06 -26.91
C ALA A 165 11.86 13.56 -27.00
N THR A 166 11.13 14.40 -26.26
CA THR A 166 11.23 15.86 -26.32
C THR A 166 11.04 16.48 -24.92
N PRO A 167 11.96 16.23 -23.97
CA PRO A 167 11.80 16.67 -22.58
C PRO A 167 11.56 18.17 -22.40
N ASP A 168 12.16 19.00 -23.26
CA ASP A 168 12.00 20.46 -23.23
C ASP A 168 10.56 20.93 -23.54
N ARG A 169 9.71 20.06 -24.09
CA ARG A 169 8.30 20.33 -24.37
C ARG A 169 7.38 19.90 -23.23
N LEU A 170 7.90 19.22 -22.22
CA LEU A 170 7.10 18.68 -21.12
C LEU A 170 6.82 19.75 -20.07
N ALA A 171 5.55 19.93 -19.68
CA ALA A 171 5.18 20.92 -18.68
C ALA A 171 5.70 20.55 -17.27
N THR A 172 5.81 21.55 -16.39
CA THR A 172 6.25 21.31 -15.00
C THR A 172 5.35 20.34 -14.24
N GLU A 173 4.03 20.42 -14.45
CA GLU A 173 3.05 19.52 -13.83
C GLU A 173 3.17 18.07 -14.34
N ASP A 174 3.52 17.88 -15.62
CA ASP A 174 3.79 16.58 -16.20
C ASP A 174 5.04 15.93 -15.59
N TRP A 175 6.08 16.73 -15.36
CA TRP A 175 7.27 16.31 -14.62
C TRP A 175 6.95 15.89 -13.19
N GLN A 176 6.03 16.59 -12.53
CA GLN A 176 5.56 16.22 -11.19
C GLN A 176 4.80 14.89 -11.21
N VAL A 177 3.93 14.66 -12.19
CA VAL A 177 3.21 13.39 -12.35
C VAL A 177 4.18 12.23 -12.53
N LEU A 178 5.20 12.37 -13.38
CA LEU A 178 6.23 11.35 -13.50
C LEU A 178 7.03 11.17 -12.22
N GLY A 179 7.31 12.25 -11.48
CA GLY A 179 7.98 12.16 -10.19
C GLY A 179 7.16 11.44 -9.12
N ASP A 180 5.86 11.70 -9.07
CA ASP A 180 4.96 11.16 -8.04
C ASP A 180 4.33 9.81 -8.45
N TYR A 181 4.58 9.34 -9.67
CA TYR A 181 4.18 8.01 -10.12
C TYR A 181 4.80 6.93 -9.21
N GLY A 182 4.00 5.92 -8.86
CA GLY A 182 4.41 4.80 -8.00
C GLY A 182 5.38 3.82 -8.67
N TRP A 183 6.58 4.29 -9.03
CA TRP A 183 7.65 3.49 -9.63
C TRP A 183 8.08 2.32 -8.74
N GLU A 184 8.04 2.52 -7.42
CA GLU A 184 8.34 1.54 -6.40
C GLU A 184 7.32 0.39 -6.32
N VAL A 185 6.09 0.58 -6.83
CA VAL A 185 5.07 -0.47 -6.87
C VAL A 185 5.30 -1.39 -8.06
N ASP A 186 5.44 -0.80 -9.24
CA ASP A 186 5.76 -1.52 -10.47
C ASP A 186 6.28 -0.58 -11.55
N ALA A 187 7.59 -0.33 -11.53
CA ALA A 187 8.25 0.49 -12.53
C ALA A 187 8.09 -0.07 -13.97
N ASN A 188 7.98 -1.39 -14.10
CA ASN A 188 7.87 -2.05 -15.41
C ASN A 188 6.51 -1.77 -16.08
N ARG A 189 5.47 -1.42 -15.30
CA ARG A 189 4.18 -1.05 -15.87
C ARG A 189 4.27 0.13 -16.84
N LEU A 190 4.98 1.18 -16.44
CA LEU A 190 5.11 2.39 -17.24
C LEU A 190 6.33 2.31 -18.18
N ALA A 191 7.40 1.63 -17.76
CA ALA A 191 8.55 1.40 -18.61
C ALA A 191 8.22 0.49 -19.81
N GLY A 192 7.27 -0.43 -19.67
CA GLY A 192 6.92 -1.40 -20.71
C GLY A 192 8.07 -2.38 -20.96
N GLU A 193 8.46 -2.59 -22.21
CA GLU A 193 9.59 -3.46 -22.59
C GLU A 193 10.97 -2.84 -22.28
N ARG A 194 11.02 -1.56 -21.92
CA ARG A 194 12.27 -0.88 -21.54
C ARG A 194 12.66 -1.26 -20.12
N ARG A 195 13.97 -1.33 -19.86
CA ARG A 195 14.49 -1.46 -18.50
C ARG A 195 14.13 -0.22 -17.68
N SER A 196 13.40 -0.40 -16.59
CA SER A 196 12.92 0.67 -15.72
C SER A 196 14.04 1.59 -15.22
N GLN A 197 15.17 1.01 -14.79
CA GLN A 197 16.34 1.77 -14.35
C GLN A 197 16.91 2.70 -15.44
N ASP A 198 16.89 2.28 -16.70
CA ASP A 198 17.40 3.09 -17.83
C ASP A 198 16.45 4.25 -18.12
N VAL A 199 15.13 4.00 -18.07
CA VAL A 199 14.10 5.04 -18.17
C VAL A 199 14.27 6.08 -17.06
N LEU A 200 14.40 5.63 -15.80
CA LEU A 200 14.55 6.52 -14.65
C LEU A 200 15.86 7.32 -14.70
N ARG A 201 16.96 6.74 -15.17
CA ARG A 201 18.21 7.47 -15.42
C ARG A 201 18.05 8.54 -16.50
N GLN A 202 17.31 8.27 -17.57
CA GLN A 202 17.02 9.26 -18.61
C GLN A 202 16.14 10.39 -18.06
N LEU A 203 15.10 10.08 -17.30
CA LEU A 203 14.26 11.07 -16.62
C LEU A 203 15.07 11.91 -15.64
N SER A 204 15.98 11.29 -14.88
CA SER A 204 16.88 11.99 -13.96
C SER A 204 17.75 13.03 -14.67
N LYS A 205 18.26 12.74 -15.87
CA LYS A 205 19.07 13.68 -16.65
C LYS A 205 18.24 14.83 -17.23
N ALA A 206 17.00 14.55 -17.63
CA ALA A 206 16.13 15.49 -18.32
C ALA A 206 15.26 16.34 -17.39
N ALA A 207 15.02 15.89 -16.15
CA ALA A 207 14.09 16.53 -15.24
C ALA A 207 14.51 17.96 -14.86
N PRO A 208 13.54 18.89 -14.71
CA PRO A 208 13.81 20.24 -14.26
C PRO A 208 14.13 20.26 -12.77
N GLY A 209 15.26 20.88 -12.43
CA GLY A 209 15.64 21.16 -11.04
C GLY A 209 16.21 19.95 -10.29
N ALA A 210 17.17 20.23 -9.41
CA ALA A 210 17.99 19.20 -8.80
C ALA A 210 17.22 18.21 -7.91
N ALA A 211 16.15 18.63 -7.25
CA ALA A 211 15.34 17.76 -6.39
C ALA A 211 14.64 16.65 -7.18
N LEU A 212 14.09 16.97 -8.36
CA LEU A 212 13.42 15.99 -9.20
C LEU A 212 14.42 15.07 -9.89
N GLN A 213 15.56 15.62 -10.33
CA GLN A 213 16.69 14.84 -10.87
C GLN A 213 17.18 13.80 -9.85
N ARG A 214 17.39 14.20 -8.59
CA ARG A 214 17.79 13.30 -7.50
C ARG A 214 16.74 12.25 -7.18
N ARG A 215 15.45 12.61 -7.18
CA ARG A 215 14.39 11.62 -6.97
C ARG A 215 14.42 10.52 -8.03
N PHE A 216 14.48 10.88 -9.31
CA PHE A 216 14.57 9.87 -10.37
C PHE A 216 15.85 9.04 -10.29
N ALA A 217 16.98 9.66 -9.93
CA ALA A 217 18.23 8.92 -9.71
C ALA A 217 18.10 7.92 -8.55
N LEU A 218 17.45 8.33 -7.45
CA LEU A 218 17.21 7.48 -6.29
C LEU A 218 16.29 6.31 -6.63
N LEU A 219 15.20 6.58 -7.35
CA LEU A 219 14.31 5.55 -7.88
C LEU A 219 15.03 4.60 -8.83
N ALA A 220 15.91 5.09 -9.71
CA ALA A 220 16.69 4.24 -10.61
C ALA A 220 17.57 3.26 -9.82
N LEU A 221 18.22 3.70 -8.75
CA LEU A 221 19.04 2.82 -7.90
C LEU A 221 18.19 1.83 -7.09
N ALA A 222 17.04 2.27 -6.57
CA ALA A 222 16.17 1.45 -5.74
C ALA A 222 15.41 0.38 -6.54
N THR A 223 15.13 0.63 -7.82
CA THR A 223 14.39 -0.28 -8.70
C THR A 223 15.30 -1.12 -9.61
N ALA A 224 16.62 -0.91 -9.56
CA ALA A 224 17.56 -1.67 -10.37
C ALA A 224 17.62 -3.14 -9.93
N GLU A 225 17.43 -4.06 -10.88
CA GLU A 225 17.56 -5.50 -10.63
C GLU A 225 19.00 -5.87 -10.20
N LYS A 226 19.98 -5.13 -10.71
CA LYS A 226 21.39 -5.29 -10.40
C LYS A 226 22.05 -3.92 -10.23
N PRO A 227 22.92 -3.73 -9.23
CA PRO A 227 23.69 -2.51 -9.08
C PRO A 227 24.54 -2.23 -10.32
N ASP A 228 24.39 -1.04 -10.89
CA ASP A 228 25.06 -0.56 -12.11
C ASP A 228 25.74 0.82 -11.92
N ALA A 229 25.61 1.42 -10.72
CA ALA A 229 26.29 2.66 -10.34
C ALA A 229 27.53 2.40 -9.48
N SER A 230 28.53 3.27 -9.59
CA SER A 230 29.72 3.22 -8.75
C SER A 230 29.38 3.58 -7.29
N PRO A 231 30.12 3.04 -6.29
CA PRO A 231 29.92 3.41 -4.90
C PRO A 231 29.99 4.91 -4.61
N THR A 232 30.77 5.66 -5.38
CA THR A 232 30.88 7.12 -5.25
C THR A 232 29.60 7.81 -5.71
N GLU A 233 29.05 7.44 -6.87
CA GLU A 233 27.80 8.01 -7.39
C GLU A 233 26.63 7.75 -6.42
N VAL A 234 26.51 6.53 -5.88
CA VAL A 234 25.47 6.20 -4.90
C VAL A 234 25.64 7.04 -3.64
N ARG A 235 26.88 7.21 -3.16
CA ARG A 235 27.20 7.98 -1.96
C ARG A 235 26.84 9.45 -2.11
N GLU A 236 27.28 10.09 -3.19
CA GLU A 236 27.03 11.51 -3.45
C GLU A 236 25.54 11.79 -3.56
N LEU A 237 24.80 10.94 -4.28
CA LEU A 237 23.36 11.06 -4.39
C LEU A 237 22.68 10.90 -3.03
N LEU A 238 23.01 9.83 -2.29
CA LEU A 238 22.41 9.57 -0.98
C LEU A 238 22.68 10.72 -0.01
N GLN A 239 23.91 11.22 0.07
CA GLN A 239 24.25 12.36 0.93
C GLN A 239 23.51 13.64 0.53
N ALA A 240 23.38 13.91 -0.77
CA ALA A 240 22.64 15.07 -1.27
C ALA A 240 21.16 15.01 -0.91
N VAL A 241 20.53 13.83 -1.00
CA VAL A 241 19.13 13.63 -0.59
C VAL A 241 18.98 13.77 0.94
N LEU A 242 19.84 13.11 1.72
CA LEU A 242 19.78 13.13 3.19
C LEU A 242 20.06 14.51 3.78
N ALA A 243 20.77 15.39 3.06
CA ALA A 243 21.01 16.76 3.48
C ALA A 243 19.77 17.66 3.38
N GLN A 244 18.73 17.25 2.65
CA GLN A 244 17.55 18.07 2.35
C GLN A 244 16.29 17.52 3.03
N PRO A 245 15.80 18.13 4.13
CA PRO A 245 14.64 17.61 4.86
C PRO A 245 13.40 17.35 3.99
N ALA A 246 13.12 18.24 3.04
CA ALA A 246 11.99 18.08 2.11
C ALA A 246 12.15 16.88 1.17
N GLU A 247 13.37 16.56 0.74
CA GLU A 247 13.63 15.38 -0.09
C GLU A 247 13.61 14.09 0.73
N VAL A 248 14.05 14.14 1.99
CA VAL A 248 13.93 12.99 2.91
C VAL A 248 12.47 12.67 3.15
N ARG A 249 11.62 13.67 3.42
CA ARG A 249 10.17 13.45 3.58
C ARG A 249 9.54 12.84 2.32
N ARG A 250 9.81 13.43 1.17
CA ARG A 250 9.29 12.96 -0.13
C ARG A 250 9.74 11.55 -0.51
N ASN A 251 10.91 11.14 -0.03
CA ASN A 251 11.45 9.81 -0.31
C ASN A 251 11.43 8.92 0.92
N ARG A 252 10.65 9.24 1.97
CA ARG A 252 10.74 8.54 3.26
C ARG A 252 10.55 7.03 3.08
N GLU A 253 9.45 6.61 2.47
CA GLU A 253 9.16 5.17 2.28
C GLU A 253 10.26 4.47 1.46
N LEU A 254 10.72 5.12 0.38
CA LEU A 254 11.81 4.62 -0.46
C LEU A 254 13.13 4.49 0.32
N LEU A 255 13.44 5.46 1.19
CA LEU A 255 14.62 5.45 2.05
C LEU A 255 14.51 4.43 3.18
N GLY A 256 13.32 4.19 3.72
CA GLY A 256 13.08 3.11 4.70
C GLY A 256 13.30 1.74 4.07
N TYR A 257 12.78 1.51 2.86
CA TYR A 257 12.88 0.23 2.16
C TYR A 257 14.27 -0.02 1.53
N ALA A 258 14.78 0.94 0.75
CA ALA A 258 16.02 0.77 -0.02
C ALA A 258 17.25 1.34 0.68
N GLY A 259 17.10 2.15 1.74
CA GLY A 259 18.19 2.92 2.33
C GLY A 259 19.35 2.07 2.83
N VAL A 260 19.09 0.93 3.46
CA VAL A 260 20.15 0.01 3.93
C VAL A 260 20.97 -0.51 2.75
N GLN A 261 20.30 -0.92 1.68
CA GLN A 261 20.96 -1.40 0.46
C GLN A 261 21.73 -0.29 -0.25
N LEU A 262 21.22 0.94 -0.26
CA LEU A 262 21.92 2.11 -0.78
C LEU A 262 23.16 2.46 0.06
N VAL A 263 23.06 2.37 1.40
CA VAL A 263 24.21 2.51 2.31
C VAL A 263 25.26 1.46 1.98
N LYS A 264 24.87 0.20 1.79
CA LYS A 264 25.79 -0.87 1.37
C LYS A 264 26.49 -0.57 0.05
N GLN A 265 25.74 -0.17 -0.97
CA GLN A 265 26.30 0.17 -2.29
C GLN A 265 27.22 1.39 -2.24
N ALA A 266 26.89 2.40 -1.42
CA ALA A 266 27.69 3.62 -1.26
C ALA A 266 28.97 3.42 -0.44
N SER A 267 29.11 2.32 0.28
CA SER A 267 30.17 2.14 1.27
C SER A 267 31.50 1.69 0.65
N ALA A 268 32.60 2.36 1.03
CA ALA A 268 33.96 1.92 0.71
C ALA A 268 34.57 1.00 1.80
N GLY A 269 33.85 0.79 2.90
CA GLY A 269 34.28 -0.01 4.04
C GLY A 269 33.39 0.23 5.28
N PRO A 270 33.66 -0.45 6.42
CA PRO A 270 32.82 -0.38 7.61
C PRO A 270 32.62 1.04 8.16
N ALA A 271 33.67 1.86 8.19
CA ALA A 271 33.56 3.24 8.70
C ALA A 271 32.57 4.10 7.88
N THR A 272 32.65 4.04 6.55
CA THR A 272 31.73 4.76 5.67
C THR A 272 30.30 4.22 5.80
N SER A 273 30.14 2.90 5.90
CA SER A 273 28.84 2.26 6.12
C SER A 273 28.19 2.73 7.41
N ASN A 274 28.97 2.85 8.49
CA ASN A 274 28.49 3.31 9.78
C ASN A 274 28.06 4.77 9.72
N THR A 275 28.88 5.65 9.12
CA THR A 275 28.55 7.06 8.97
C THR A 275 27.29 7.27 8.14
N LEU A 276 27.18 6.63 6.97
CA LEU A 276 26.00 6.75 6.11
C LEU A 276 24.74 6.15 6.75
N GLY A 277 24.88 5.02 7.45
CA GLY A 277 23.78 4.42 8.19
C GLY A 277 23.24 5.34 9.30
N GLN A 278 24.12 6.00 10.05
CA GLN A 278 23.71 6.98 11.06
C GLN A 278 23.06 8.22 10.44
N GLN A 279 23.59 8.71 9.31
CA GLN A 279 22.97 9.82 8.58
C GLN A 279 21.56 9.47 8.10
N LEU A 280 21.36 8.24 7.59
CA LEU A 280 20.05 7.74 7.20
C LEU A 280 19.08 7.71 8.39
N LEU A 281 19.48 7.13 9.52
CA LEU A 281 18.63 7.04 10.71
C LEU A 281 18.21 8.41 11.25
N VAL A 282 19.15 9.36 11.33
CA VAL A 282 18.87 10.74 11.78
C VAL A 282 17.92 11.45 10.82
N ALA A 283 18.10 11.26 9.51
CA ALA A 283 17.23 11.86 8.51
C ALA A 283 15.80 11.29 8.60
N LEU A 284 15.67 9.96 8.73
CA LEU A 284 14.38 9.30 8.90
C LEU A 284 13.68 9.75 10.18
N GLU A 285 14.40 9.84 11.31
CA GLU A 285 13.84 10.32 12.57
C GLU A 285 13.29 11.74 12.48
N ARG A 286 14.00 12.66 11.81
CA ARG A 286 13.52 14.02 11.59
C ARG A 286 12.26 14.05 10.72
N ALA A 287 12.22 13.23 9.67
CA ALA A 287 11.05 13.12 8.81
C ALA A 287 9.85 12.53 9.55
N ASP A 288 10.07 11.57 10.45
CA ASP A 288 9.02 10.95 11.28
C ASP A 288 8.45 11.95 12.29
N ALA A 289 9.30 12.75 12.93
CA ALA A 289 8.89 13.77 13.91
C ALA A 289 7.96 14.82 13.29
N GLU A 290 8.25 15.26 12.07
CA GLU A 290 7.39 16.19 11.32
C GLU A 290 6.03 15.59 10.94
N ARG A 291 5.90 14.26 10.97
CA ARG A 291 4.66 13.51 10.72
C ARG A 291 3.96 13.07 12.01
N GLY A 292 4.41 13.58 13.16
CA GLY A 292 3.82 13.29 14.46
C GLY A 292 4.24 11.96 15.09
N ASP A 293 5.41 11.43 14.71
CA ASP A 293 6.00 10.22 15.31
C ASP A 293 5.05 9.03 15.39
N ARG A 294 4.43 8.70 14.25
CA ARG A 294 3.50 7.57 14.14
C ARG A 294 4.20 6.26 14.52
N ALA A 295 3.47 5.37 15.21
CA ALA A 295 3.99 4.08 15.66
C ALA A 295 4.62 3.25 14.52
N ASP A 296 3.97 3.21 13.35
CA ASP A 296 4.49 2.48 12.19
C ASP A 296 5.79 3.08 11.64
N ASP A 297 5.95 4.41 11.69
CA ASP A 297 7.17 5.08 11.29
C ASP A 297 8.32 4.72 12.24
N ALA A 298 8.05 4.69 13.54
CA ALA A 298 9.01 4.25 14.55
C ALA A 298 9.41 2.78 14.40
N LEU A 299 8.46 1.89 14.06
CA LEU A 299 8.75 0.47 13.78
C LEU A 299 9.59 0.30 12.50
N SER A 300 9.24 1.00 11.42
CA SER A 300 10.02 1.01 10.17
C SER A 300 11.46 1.48 10.38
N ARG A 301 11.65 2.54 11.18
CA ARG A 301 12.98 3.03 11.56
C ARG A 301 13.74 2.04 12.46
N ALA A 302 13.05 1.33 13.35
CA ALA A 302 13.66 0.28 14.16
C ALA A 302 14.16 -0.89 13.28
N LEU A 303 13.39 -1.30 12.28
CA LEU A 303 13.79 -2.32 11.29
C LEU A 303 14.99 -1.86 10.45
N THR A 304 15.04 -0.57 10.09
CA THR A 304 16.20 0.03 9.44
C THR A 304 17.45 -0.05 10.34
N GLU A 305 17.31 0.25 11.63
CA GLU A 305 18.39 0.18 12.62
C GLU A 305 18.90 -1.27 12.78
N VAL A 306 17.99 -2.25 12.86
CA VAL A 306 18.34 -3.68 12.91
C VAL A 306 19.07 -4.13 11.64
N SER A 307 18.57 -3.76 10.47
CA SER A 307 19.16 -4.11 9.18
C SER A 307 20.56 -3.53 9.02
N LEU A 308 20.79 -2.29 9.45
CA LEU A 308 22.12 -1.67 9.47
C LEU A 308 23.07 -2.41 10.43
N ALA A 309 22.59 -2.81 11.61
CA ALA A 309 23.38 -3.59 12.55
C ALA A 309 23.75 -4.98 11.99
N ARG A 310 22.81 -5.67 11.32
CA ARG A 310 23.05 -6.95 10.63
C ARG A 310 24.03 -6.80 9.47
N GLN A 311 24.02 -5.67 8.76
CA GLN A 311 25.01 -5.40 7.72
C GLN A 311 26.43 -5.29 8.26
N GLN A 312 26.60 -4.70 9.46
CA GLN A 312 27.90 -4.63 10.14
C GLN A 312 28.30 -5.98 10.75
N GLN A 313 27.32 -6.71 11.27
CA GLN A 313 27.51 -8.00 11.93
C GLN A 313 26.50 -9.02 11.38
N SER A 314 26.89 -9.71 10.31
CA SER A 314 26.00 -10.66 9.62
C SER A 314 25.72 -11.95 10.40
N LYS A 315 26.50 -12.24 11.45
CA LYS A 315 26.36 -13.45 12.28
C LYS A 315 26.43 -13.11 13.77
N GLY A 316 25.75 -13.92 14.58
CA GLY A 316 25.73 -13.79 16.04
C GLY A 316 24.62 -12.88 16.55
N ALA A 317 24.67 -12.61 17.86
CA ALA A 317 23.67 -11.81 18.55
C ALA A 317 23.78 -10.32 18.17
N LEU A 318 22.63 -9.66 18.04
CA LEU A 318 22.57 -8.20 17.93
C LEU A 318 22.95 -7.55 19.27
N PRO A 319 23.39 -6.27 19.28
CA PRO A 319 23.66 -5.55 20.51
C PRO A 319 22.43 -5.55 21.44
N ALA A 320 22.60 -5.95 22.71
CA ALA A 320 21.49 -6.04 23.67
C ALA A 320 20.69 -4.73 23.79
N ALA A 321 21.39 -3.59 23.75
CA ALA A 321 20.74 -2.28 23.79
C ALA A 321 19.84 -2.01 22.57
N LEU A 322 20.17 -2.57 21.40
CA LEU A 322 19.32 -2.47 20.21
C LEU A 322 18.08 -3.36 20.35
N VAL A 323 18.26 -4.60 20.81
CA VAL A 323 17.15 -5.53 21.08
C VAL A 323 16.14 -4.90 22.05
N GLU A 324 16.62 -4.33 23.16
CA GLU A 324 15.74 -3.67 24.14
C GLU A 324 15.03 -2.44 23.57
N ARG A 325 15.70 -1.61 22.75
CA ARG A 325 15.05 -0.48 22.06
C ARG A 325 13.94 -0.96 21.13
N VAL A 326 14.16 -2.04 20.38
CA VAL A 326 13.13 -2.61 19.48
C VAL A 326 11.93 -3.09 20.30
N LYS A 327 12.16 -3.83 21.38
CA LYS A 327 11.09 -4.31 22.28
C LYS A 327 10.29 -3.16 22.90
N GLN A 328 10.96 -2.08 23.32
CA GLN A 328 10.29 -0.89 23.84
C GLN A 328 9.42 -0.19 22.78
N ARG A 329 9.91 -0.06 21.55
CA ARG A 329 9.14 0.52 20.44
C ARG A 329 7.94 -0.35 20.07
N VAL A 330 8.09 -1.67 20.09
CA VAL A 330 6.99 -2.63 19.87
C VAL A 330 5.93 -2.49 20.95
N ALA A 331 6.31 -2.46 22.23
CA ALA A 331 5.38 -2.28 23.34
C ALA A 331 4.62 -0.94 23.25
N ALA A 332 5.33 0.15 22.90
CA ALA A 332 4.70 1.46 22.69
C ALA A 332 3.72 1.46 21.50
N ALA A 333 4.09 0.80 20.40
CA ALA A 333 3.26 0.68 19.21
C ALA A 333 1.98 -0.14 19.48
N ASP A 334 2.10 -1.28 20.15
CA ASP A 334 0.94 -2.09 20.56
C ASP A 334 -0.02 -1.32 21.48
N ALA A 335 0.53 -0.57 22.45
CA ALA A 335 -0.26 0.25 23.37
C ALA A 335 -0.98 1.41 22.66
N ALA A 336 -0.34 2.03 21.66
CA ALA A 336 -0.92 3.14 20.90
C ALA A 336 -1.99 2.69 19.89
N ALA A 337 -1.91 1.45 19.39
CA ALA A 337 -2.80 0.90 18.39
C ALA A 337 -4.16 0.47 18.98
N THR A 338 -5.05 1.44 19.14
CA THR A 338 -6.38 1.29 19.75
C THR A 338 -7.52 1.19 18.73
N ASP A 339 -7.38 1.80 17.55
CA ASP A 339 -8.30 1.69 16.42
C ASP A 339 -8.07 0.36 15.66
N ALA A 340 -9.14 -0.31 15.23
CA ALA A 340 -9.04 -1.64 14.60
C ALA A 340 -8.17 -1.64 13.32
N HIS A 341 -8.28 -0.60 12.49
CA HIS A 341 -7.45 -0.47 11.29
C HIS A 341 -5.99 -0.17 11.66
N ALA A 342 -5.77 0.78 12.57
CA ALA A 342 -4.41 1.07 13.06
C ALA A 342 -3.75 -0.19 13.63
N ARG A 343 -4.51 -0.99 14.39
CA ARG A 343 -4.02 -2.23 14.99
C ARG A 343 -3.68 -3.31 13.98
N GLN A 344 -4.54 -3.53 12.97
CA GLN A 344 -4.25 -4.48 11.89
C GLN A 344 -2.96 -4.12 11.13
N ALA A 345 -2.67 -2.81 10.97
CA ALA A 345 -1.43 -2.33 10.37
C ALA A 345 -0.20 -2.55 11.28
N THR A 346 -0.30 -2.09 12.53
CA THR A 346 0.83 -2.01 13.45
C THR A 346 1.31 -3.37 13.95
N ILE A 347 0.40 -4.31 14.24
CA ILE A 347 0.78 -5.60 14.85
C ILE A 347 1.67 -6.42 13.91
N SER A 348 1.38 -6.43 12.61
CA SER A 348 2.22 -7.14 11.63
C SER A 348 3.67 -6.62 11.64
N SER A 349 3.85 -5.30 11.66
CA SER A 349 5.18 -4.67 11.71
C SER A 349 5.88 -4.91 13.05
N ALA A 350 5.12 -4.93 14.15
CA ALA A 350 5.64 -5.16 15.48
C ALA A 350 6.14 -6.60 15.66
N VAL A 351 5.37 -7.58 15.17
CA VAL A 351 5.75 -9.00 15.17
C VAL A 351 7.01 -9.21 14.34
N TYR A 352 7.05 -8.65 13.12
CA TYR A 352 8.24 -8.72 12.27
C TYR A 352 9.47 -8.13 12.98
N ALA A 353 9.33 -6.97 13.64
CA ALA A 353 10.43 -6.35 14.39
C ALA A 353 10.95 -7.22 15.54
N LEU A 354 10.06 -7.93 16.26
CA LEU A 354 10.47 -8.87 17.31
C LEU A 354 11.24 -10.07 16.73
N ARG A 355 10.78 -10.64 15.62
CA ARG A 355 11.45 -11.76 14.95
C ARG A 355 12.84 -11.37 14.44
N GLU A 356 12.99 -10.17 13.87
CA GLU A 356 14.28 -9.67 13.37
C GLU A 356 15.35 -9.51 14.48
N VAL A 357 14.90 -9.29 15.74
CA VAL A 357 15.78 -9.28 16.91
C VAL A 357 15.90 -10.62 17.64
N GLY A 358 15.25 -11.67 17.14
CA GLY A 358 15.28 -13.02 17.70
C GLY A 358 14.37 -13.21 18.92
N ASP A 359 13.36 -12.36 19.11
CA ASP A 359 12.36 -12.49 20.18
C ASP A 359 11.10 -13.21 19.69
N ASP A 360 11.27 -14.45 19.22
CA ASP A 360 10.18 -15.28 18.70
C ASP A 360 9.10 -15.57 19.75
N ALA A 361 9.50 -15.67 21.03
CA ALA A 361 8.55 -15.85 22.13
C ALA A 361 7.68 -14.61 22.35
N GLY A 362 8.26 -13.41 22.26
CA GLY A 362 7.51 -12.16 22.28
C GLY A 362 6.59 -12.03 21.07
N ALA A 363 7.06 -12.40 19.88
CA ALA A 363 6.29 -12.39 18.64
C ALA A 363 5.06 -13.32 18.75
N GLU A 364 5.25 -14.56 19.21
CA GLU A 364 4.17 -15.51 19.42
C GLU A 364 3.15 -15.01 20.44
N ALA A 365 3.61 -14.48 21.57
CA ALA A 365 2.72 -13.93 22.60
C ALA A 365 1.85 -12.79 22.06
N LEU A 366 2.44 -11.89 21.25
CA LEU A 366 1.72 -10.79 20.62
C LEU A 366 0.67 -11.29 19.62
N LEU A 367 1.03 -12.25 18.75
CA LEU A 367 0.11 -12.86 17.79
C LEU A 367 -1.06 -13.56 18.48
N LEU A 368 -0.79 -14.37 19.50
CA LEU A 368 -1.84 -15.09 20.25
C LEU A 368 -2.80 -14.14 20.99
N ALA A 369 -2.29 -13.01 21.48
CA ALA A 369 -3.13 -11.95 22.04
C ALA A 369 -3.99 -11.29 20.94
N GLU A 370 -3.40 -11.05 19.76
CA GLU A 370 -4.08 -10.40 18.64
C GLU A 370 -5.20 -11.27 18.03
N LEU A 371 -5.04 -12.60 17.99
CA LEU A 371 -6.08 -13.50 17.49
C LEU A 371 -7.43 -13.33 18.20
N LYS A 372 -7.44 -12.81 19.43
CA LYS A 372 -8.67 -12.58 20.22
C LYS A 372 -9.32 -11.22 19.92
N ARG A 373 -8.61 -10.34 19.21
CA ARG A 373 -8.98 -8.94 19.00
C ARG A 373 -9.21 -8.61 17.53
N SER A 374 -8.42 -9.21 16.64
CA SER A 374 -8.50 -8.96 15.21
C SER A 374 -9.81 -9.47 14.63
N GLU A 375 -10.37 -8.67 13.72
CA GLU A 375 -11.51 -9.05 12.88
C GLU A 375 -11.11 -10.05 11.78
N GLN A 376 -9.81 -10.20 11.49
CA GLN A 376 -9.25 -11.11 10.49
C GLN A 376 -8.19 -12.04 11.11
N PRO A 377 -8.54 -12.85 12.13
CA PRO A 377 -7.56 -13.64 12.88
C PRO A 377 -6.81 -14.65 12.01
N TYR A 378 -7.42 -15.15 10.93
CA TYR A 378 -6.78 -16.05 9.96
C TYR A 378 -5.52 -15.44 9.33
N TYR A 379 -5.39 -14.12 9.29
CA TYR A 379 -4.25 -13.43 8.70
C TYR A 379 -2.93 -13.73 9.44
N TYR A 380 -3.01 -13.85 10.78
CA TYR A 380 -1.84 -14.02 11.65
C TYR A 380 -1.44 -15.49 11.87
N MET A 381 -2.35 -16.42 11.58
CA MET A 381 -2.13 -17.85 11.84
C MET A 381 -1.00 -18.50 11.03
N PRO A 382 -0.70 -18.12 9.77
CA PRO A 382 0.48 -18.64 9.06
C PRO A 382 1.79 -18.29 9.76
N GLU A 383 1.90 -17.12 10.38
CA GLU A 383 3.11 -16.74 11.11
C GLU A 383 3.25 -17.52 12.42
N LEU A 384 2.14 -17.82 13.10
CA LEU A 384 2.13 -18.78 14.21
C LEU A 384 2.55 -20.19 13.77
N ALA A 385 2.17 -20.59 12.56
CA ALA A 385 2.63 -21.86 12.00
C ALA A 385 4.14 -21.88 11.75
N GLU A 386 4.71 -20.80 11.24
CA GLU A 386 6.17 -20.66 11.08
C GLU A 386 6.90 -20.75 12.41
N LEU A 387 6.42 -20.05 13.45
CA LEU A 387 6.99 -20.09 14.79
C LEU A 387 6.89 -21.50 15.41
N ALA A 388 5.78 -22.21 15.17
CA ALA A 388 5.62 -23.61 15.56
C ALA A 388 6.61 -24.54 14.84
N GLU A 389 6.77 -24.36 13.54
CA GLU A 389 7.73 -25.12 12.76
C GLU A 389 9.17 -24.90 13.26
N GLN A 390 9.56 -23.65 13.52
CA GLN A 390 10.91 -23.27 13.97
C GLN A 390 11.29 -23.92 15.31
N ARG A 391 10.33 -24.15 16.21
CA ARG A 391 10.55 -24.88 17.47
C ARG A 391 10.40 -26.40 17.35
N GLY A 392 10.20 -26.93 16.14
CA GLY A 392 10.05 -28.36 15.86
C GLY A 392 8.63 -28.91 16.06
N ASP A 393 7.63 -28.07 16.31
CA ASP A 393 6.23 -28.46 16.47
C ASP A 393 5.54 -28.56 15.10
N THR A 394 5.83 -29.66 14.41
CA THR A 394 5.31 -29.95 13.06
C THR A 394 3.79 -30.09 13.04
N ALA A 395 3.20 -30.71 14.08
CA ALA A 395 1.76 -30.90 14.17
C ALA A 395 1.04 -29.57 14.40
N GLY A 396 1.54 -28.74 15.33
CA GLY A 396 1.01 -27.42 15.59
C GLY A 396 1.12 -26.48 14.38
N ALA A 397 2.23 -26.55 13.63
CA ALA A 397 2.38 -25.79 12.39
C ALA A 397 1.29 -26.13 11.36
N LEU A 398 1.05 -27.42 11.11
CA LEU A 398 -0.01 -27.86 10.20
C LEU A 398 -1.42 -27.53 10.71
N GLU A 399 -1.64 -27.55 12.03
CA GLU A 399 -2.90 -27.14 12.63
C GLU A 399 -3.16 -25.65 12.42
N TRP A 400 -2.16 -24.79 12.66
CA TRP A 400 -2.29 -23.36 12.43
C TRP A 400 -2.57 -23.02 10.97
N LEU A 401 -1.86 -23.64 10.01
CA LEU A 401 -2.13 -23.46 8.59
C LEU A 401 -3.53 -23.90 8.20
N LYS A 402 -4.00 -25.05 8.74
CA LYS A 402 -5.36 -25.52 8.50
C LYS A 402 -6.40 -24.54 9.07
N ARG A 403 -6.22 -24.07 10.31
CA ARG A 403 -7.12 -23.08 10.93
C ARG A 403 -7.14 -21.77 10.15
N ALA A 404 -5.99 -21.35 9.64
CA ALA A 404 -5.87 -20.18 8.79
C ALA A 404 -6.69 -20.35 7.51
N TYR A 405 -6.57 -21.50 6.84
CA TYR A 405 -7.36 -21.82 5.65
C TYR A 405 -8.86 -21.90 5.96
N ASP A 406 -9.26 -22.64 7.00
CA ASP A 406 -10.66 -22.80 7.38
C ASP A 406 -11.32 -21.44 7.75
N GLY A 407 -10.56 -20.53 8.35
CA GLY A 407 -11.01 -19.18 8.73
C GLY A 407 -10.89 -18.12 7.64
N ALA A 408 -10.16 -18.38 6.55
CA ALA A 408 -9.95 -17.44 5.45
C ALA A 408 -11.26 -17.10 4.76
N GLN A 409 -11.44 -15.83 4.39
CA GLN A 409 -12.67 -15.32 3.80
C GLN A 409 -12.37 -14.63 2.47
N GLY A 410 -13.26 -14.84 1.50
CA GLY A 410 -13.17 -14.24 0.18
C GLY A 410 -12.49 -15.14 -0.87
N PRO A 411 -12.97 -15.15 -2.13
CA PRO A 411 -12.48 -15.97 -3.25
C PRO A 411 -10.96 -16.17 -3.35
N ALA A 412 -10.19 -15.09 -3.46
CA ALA A 412 -8.75 -15.18 -3.72
C ALA A 412 -7.94 -15.45 -2.43
N THR A 413 -8.43 -14.99 -1.27
CA THR A 413 -7.84 -15.25 0.05
C THR A 413 -8.05 -16.69 0.49
N ARG A 414 -9.21 -17.30 0.24
CA ARG A 414 -9.43 -18.75 0.40
C ARG A 414 -8.38 -19.56 -0.34
N VAL A 415 -8.12 -19.24 -1.61
CA VAL A 415 -7.09 -19.91 -2.41
C VAL A 415 -5.71 -19.69 -1.79
N GLN A 416 -5.32 -18.45 -1.52
CA GLN A 416 -3.97 -18.17 -1.01
C GLN A 416 -3.68 -18.92 0.30
N TRP A 417 -4.62 -18.93 1.25
CA TRP A 417 -4.42 -19.60 2.53
C TRP A 417 -4.49 -21.14 2.41
N GLY A 418 -5.34 -21.66 1.53
CA GLY A 418 -5.34 -23.09 1.25
C GLY A 418 -4.05 -23.55 0.57
N VAL A 419 -3.47 -22.73 -0.33
CA VAL A 419 -2.14 -22.98 -0.93
C VAL A 419 -1.07 -23.03 0.16
N LEU A 420 -1.07 -22.10 1.12
CA LEU A 420 -0.14 -22.15 2.26
C LEU A 420 -0.28 -23.44 3.07
N TYR A 421 -1.51 -23.93 3.26
CA TYR A 421 -1.74 -25.21 3.94
C TYR A 421 -1.20 -26.40 3.14
N VAL A 422 -1.43 -26.44 1.82
CA VAL A 422 -0.86 -27.50 0.97
C VAL A 422 0.68 -27.41 0.93
N GLU A 423 1.26 -26.22 0.80
CA GLU A 423 2.71 -26.01 0.91
C GLU A 423 3.25 -26.55 2.23
N GLY A 424 2.54 -26.31 3.34
CA GLY A 424 2.83 -26.88 4.65
C GLY A 424 2.81 -28.41 4.63
N LEU A 425 1.77 -29.03 4.06
CA LEU A 425 1.68 -30.50 3.95
C LEU A 425 2.83 -31.09 3.12
N LEU A 426 3.13 -30.50 1.97
CA LEU A 426 4.23 -30.94 1.11
C LEU A 426 5.60 -30.89 1.82
N LYS A 427 5.75 -29.99 2.78
CA LYS A 427 7.00 -29.80 3.54
C LYS A 427 7.05 -30.65 4.81
N LEU A 428 5.97 -30.68 5.57
CA LEU A 428 5.91 -31.16 6.96
C LEU A 428 5.27 -32.54 7.09
N ALA A 429 4.49 -32.97 6.09
CA ALA A 429 3.89 -34.30 6.02
C ALA A 429 3.98 -34.86 4.58
N PRO A 430 5.18 -34.92 3.97
CA PRO A 430 5.32 -35.24 2.55
C PRO A 430 4.87 -36.66 2.19
N ASP A 431 4.84 -37.58 3.15
CA ASP A 431 4.43 -38.98 2.92
C ASP A 431 2.90 -39.18 3.06
N ASP A 432 2.15 -38.14 3.44
CA ASP A 432 0.68 -38.16 3.56
C ASP A 432 0.02 -37.73 2.24
N ALA A 433 0.26 -38.52 1.19
CA ALA A 433 -0.31 -38.29 -0.14
C ALA A 433 -1.85 -38.15 -0.14
N PRO A 434 -2.64 -38.95 0.62
CA PRO A 434 -4.09 -38.78 0.68
C PRO A 434 -4.50 -37.39 1.20
N ARG A 435 -3.84 -36.87 2.23
CA ARG A 435 -4.15 -35.54 2.79
C ARG A 435 -3.72 -34.41 1.86
N ILE A 436 -2.56 -34.53 1.21
CA ILE A 436 -2.10 -33.58 0.20
C ILE A 436 -3.10 -33.51 -0.97
N GLU A 437 -3.52 -34.67 -1.47
CA GLU A 437 -4.50 -34.77 -2.53
C GLU A 437 -5.83 -34.14 -2.11
N GLN A 438 -6.37 -34.52 -0.95
CA GLN A 438 -7.63 -33.98 -0.45
C GLN A 438 -7.59 -32.44 -0.32
N ALA A 439 -6.54 -31.90 0.30
CA ALA A 439 -6.41 -30.45 0.49
C ALA A 439 -6.27 -29.71 -0.85
N THR A 440 -5.48 -30.24 -1.78
CA THR A 440 -5.31 -29.66 -3.12
C THR A 440 -6.61 -29.74 -3.92
N ALA A 441 -7.35 -30.83 -3.78
CA ALA A 441 -8.60 -31.02 -4.49
C ALA A 441 -9.71 -30.11 -3.94
N SER A 442 -9.69 -29.78 -2.64
CA SER A 442 -10.52 -28.72 -2.07
C SER A 442 -10.18 -27.34 -2.65
N LEU A 443 -8.88 -27.02 -2.83
CA LEU A 443 -8.47 -25.77 -3.49
C LEU A 443 -9.00 -25.66 -4.93
N ILE A 444 -8.98 -26.76 -5.69
CA ILE A 444 -9.56 -26.78 -7.04
C ILE A 444 -11.07 -26.49 -6.99
N ALA A 445 -11.78 -27.01 -6.00
CA ALA A 445 -13.20 -26.72 -5.82
C ALA A 445 -13.47 -25.26 -5.43
N GLU A 446 -12.59 -24.63 -4.64
CA GLU A 446 -12.68 -23.18 -4.37
C GLU A 446 -12.59 -22.38 -5.67
N LEU A 447 -11.72 -22.80 -6.60
CA LEU A 447 -11.57 -22.15 -7.90
C LEU A 447 -12.78 -22.38 -8.81
N GLU A 448 -13.31 -23.62 -8.84
CA GLU A 448 -14.50 -23.97 -9.62
C GLU A 448 -15.72 -23.12 -9.24
N ALA A 449 -15.85 -22.78 -7.96
CA ALA A 449 -16.91 -21.92 -7.44
C ALA A 449 -16.78 -20.43 -7.87
N GLN A 450 -15.77 -20.08 -8.66
CA GLN A 450 -15.44 -18.70 -9.05
C GLN A 450 -15.39 -18.58 -10.58
N PRO A 451 -16.45 -18.07 -11.24
CA PRO A 451 -16.55 -17.97 -12.70
C PRO A 451 -15.37 -17.23 -13.39
N SER A 452 -14.73 -16.30 -12.68
CA SER A 452 -13.52 -15.57 -13.10
C SER A 452 -12.41 -15.69 -12.06
N GLY A 453 -12.26 -16.88 -11.45
CA GLY A 453 -11.34 -17.08 -10.32
C GLY A 453 -9.87 -17.17 -10.73
N TYR A 454 -9.55 -17.65 -11.94
CA TYR A 454 -8.18 -17.97 -12.35
C TYR A 454 -7.39 -16.78 -12.93
N HIS A 455 -7.35 -15.67 -12.18
CA HIS A 455 -6.62 -14.46 -12.57
C HIS A 455 -5.63 -14.03 -11.49
N GLN A 456 -4.67 -13.19 -11.89
CA GLN A 456 -3.71 -12.52 -11.00
C GLN A 456 -3.20 -13.37 -9.84
N ARG A 457 -3.50 -12.97 -8.59
CA ARG A 457 -3.00 -13.60 -7.36
C ARG A 457 -3.37 -15.08 -7.32
N THR A 458 -4.60 -15.43 -7.70
CA THR A 458 -5.05 -16.83 -7.75
C THR A 458 -4.20 -17.64 -8.71
N ARG A 459 -4.06 -17.19 -9.97
CA ARG A 459 -3.25 -17.87 -10.98
C ARG A 459 -1.79 -18.06 -10.52
N GLN A 460 -1.15 -16.98 -10.06
CA GLN A 460 0.24 -17.02 -9.59
C GLN A 460 0.45 -18.04 -8.46
N ARG A 461 -0.51 -18.15 -7.53
CA ARG A 461 -0.45 -19.12 -6.43
C ARG A 461 -0.59 -20.56 -6.93
N PHE A 462 -1.52 -20.82 -7.85
CA PHE A 462 -1.69 -22.14 -8.47
C PHE A 462 -0.47 -22.55 -9.30
N GLU A 463 0.10 -21.65 -10.12
CA GLU A 463 1.29 -21.94 -10.92
C GLU A 463 2.50 -22.30 -10.04
N ARG A 464 2.73 -21.56 -8.95
CA ARG A 464 3.76 -21.89 -7.97
C ARG A 464 3.50 -23.25 -7.32
N LEU A 465 2.26 -23.51 -6.91
CA LEU A 465 1.86 -24.79 -6.31
C LEU A 465 2.08 -25.96 -7.28
N ALA A 466 1.81 -25.78 -8.58
CA ALA A 466 2.08 -26.81 -9.59
C ALA A 466 3.55 -27.23 -9.60
N GLY A 467 4.47 -26.26 -9.57
CA GLY A 467 5.91 -26.53 -9.52
C GLY A 467 6.32 -27.31 -8.26
N GLN A 468 5.73 -26.98 -7.11
CA GLN A 468 5.99 -27.66 -5.84
C GLN A 468 5.43 -29.09 -5.84
N LEU A 469 4.20 -29.28 -6.34
CA LEU A 469 3.56 -30.59 -6.48
C LEU A 469 4.34 -31.52 -7.43
N LYS A 470 4.81 -31.01 -8.57
CA LYS A 470 5.70 -31.75 -9.49
C LYS A 470 7.00 -32.17 -8.81
N THR A 471 7.62 -31.24 -8.08
CA THR A 471 8.85 -31.51 -7.32
C THR A 471 8.63 -32.56 -6.24
N TRP A 472 7.53 -32.48 -5.50
CA TRP A 472 7.15 -33.45 -4.48
C TRP A 472 6.88 -34.83 -5.08
N SER A 473 6.10 -34.90 -6.17
CA SER A 473 5.76 -36.15 -6.84
C SER A 473 7.00 -36.92 -7.30
N GLY A 474 8.01 -36.22 -7.85
CA GLY A 474 9.27 -36.83 -8.25
C GLY A 474 10.08 -37.44 -7.10
N LYS A 475 9.82 -37.04 -5.85
CA LYS A 475 10.52 -37.52 -4.64
C LYS A 475 9.70 -38.51 -3.81
N HIS A 476 8.37 -38.40 -3.84
CA HIS A 476 7.45 -39.14 -2.94
C HIS A 476 6.46 -40.03 -3.68
N GLN A 477 6.78 -40.45 -4.92
CA GLN A 477 5.93 -41.36 -5.73
C GLN A 477 4.51 -40.81 -6.00
N GLY A 478 4.34 -39.49 -6.04
CA GLY A 478 3.04 -38.81 -6.14
C GLY A 478 2.39 -38.79 -7.53
N ALA A 479 2.87 -39.60 -8.48
CA ALA A 479 2.50 -39.49 -9.89
C ALA A 479 0.99 -39.71 -10.13
N GLU A 480 0.40 -40.70 -9.45
CA GLU A 480 -1.04 -40.95 -9.57
C GLU A 480 -1.89 -39.83 -8.94
N THR A 481 -1.42 -39.26 -7.83
CA THR A 481 -2.06 -38.10 -7.20
C THR A 481 -2.05 -36.91 -8.14
N LEU A 482 -0.92 -36.63 -8.81
CA LEU A 482 -0.87 -35.54 -9.81
C LEU A 482 -1.82 -35.77 -10.97
N ALA A 483 -1.89 -37.00 -11.50
CA ALA A 483 -2.81 -37.32 -12.59
C ALA A 483 -4.29 -37.07 -12.20
N ARG A 484 -4.68 -37.47 -10.98
CA ARG A 484 -6.03 -37.22 -10.46
C ARG A 484 -6.30 -35.73 -10.24
N LEU A 485 -5.34 -34.98 -9.71
CA LEU A 485 -5.47 -33.53 -9.52
C LEU A 485 -5.53 -32.76 -10.84
N GLN A 486 -4.73 -33.16 -11.83
CA GLN A 486 -4.77 -32.61 -13.18
C GLN A 486 -6.15 -32.83 -13.83
N GLN A 487 -6.68 -34.06 -13.76
CA GLN A 487 -8.01 -34.38 -14.26
C GLN A 487 -9.09 -33.54 -13.57
N ARG A 488 -9.00 -33.38 -12.25
CA ARG A 488 -9.97 -32.57 -11.49
C ARG A 488 -9.91 -31.09 -11.88
N MET A 489 -8.71 -30.54 -12.07
CA MET A 489 -8.55 -29.16 -12.51
C MET A 489 -9.11 -28.94 -13.93
N GLN A 490 -8.85 -29.86 -14.85
CA GLN A 490 -9.40 -29.81 -16.21
C GLN A 490 -10.94 -29.76 -16.21
N GLN A 491 -11.58 -30.48 -15.28
CA GLN A 491 -13.03 -30.43 -15.10
C GLN A 491 -13.48 -29.09 -14.50
N ALA A 492 -12.79 -28.61 -13.47
CA ALA A 492 -13.12 -27.36 -12.77
C ALA A 492 -12.99 -26.11 -13.65
N CYS A 493 -12.02 -26.06 -14.56
CA CYS A 493 -11.81 -24.90 -15.44
C CYS A 493 -12.88 -24.77 -16.54
N GLY A 494 -13.71 -25.79 -16.81
CA GLY A 494 -14.77 -25.76 -17.83
C GLY A 494 -14.26 -25.39 -19.23
N ASP A 495 -15.16 -25.05 -20.18
CA ASP A 495 -14.77 -24.68 -21.57
C ASP A 495 -14.55 -23.18 -21.82
N GLN A 496 -14.90 -22.32 -20.85
CA GLN A 496 -14.89 -20.86 -21.01
C GLN A 496 -13.69 -20.15 -20.35
N VAL A 497 -12.77 -20.87 -19.72
CA VAL A 497 -11.59 -20.29 -19.05
C VAL A 497 -10.35 -20.42 -19.95
N ASP A 498 -9.46 -19.43 -19.89
CA ASP A 498 -8.15 -19.41 -20.56
C ASP A 498 -7.43 -20.77 -20.46
N GLY A 499 -6.80 -21.20 -21.57
CA GLY A 499 -6.10 -22.50 -21.67
C GLY A 499 -5.10 -22.78 -20.53
N ALA A 500 -4.52 -21.72 -19.96
CA ALA A 500 -3.59 -21.81 -18.82
C ALA A 500 -4.18 -22.53 -17.59
N CYS A 501 -5.49 -22.42 -17.34
CA CYS A 501 -6.15 -23.13 -16.22
C CYS A 501 -6.20 -24.65 -16.50
N LYS A 502 -6.57 -25.04 -17.73
CA LYS A 502 -6.64 -26.45 -18.16
C LYS A 502 -5.27 -27.12 -18.20
N ASP A 503 -4.24 -26.34 -18.50
CA ASP A 503 -2.86 -26.82 -18.59
C ASP A 503 -2.17 -26.93 -17.23
N TRP A 504 -2.84 -26.59 -16.12
CA TRP A 504 -2.27 -26.71 -14.78
C TRP A 504 -1.88 -28.16 -14.47
N LEU A 505 -0.65 -28.35 -14.00
CA LEU A 505 0.04 -29.64 -13.81
C LEU A 505 0.41 -30.43 -15.08
N SER A 506 0.09 -29.94 -16.28
CA SER A 506 0.45 -30.61 -17.55
C SER A 506 1.95 -30.59 -17.86
#